data_AF-A0A0B8WXL6-F1
#
_entry.id   AF-A0A0B8WXL6-F1
#
_cell.length_a   1.000
_cell.length_b   1.000
_cell.length_c   1.000
_cell.angle_alpha   90.00
_cell.angle_beta   90.00
_cell.angle_gamma   90.00
#
_symmetry.space_group_name_H-M   'P 1'
#
loop_
_entity.id
_entity.type
_entity.pdbx_description
1 polymer ?
#
loop_
_entity_poly.entity_id
_entity_poly.type
_entity_poly.pdbx_seq_one_letter_code
_entity_poly.pdbx_strand_id
1 'polypeptide(L)'
;MISKKVLFVLTNTERLGDSGHHTGAYLSEITHPYDELCRAGFEIDMASPKGGKVPLDGVKMDDPLNATWMNDEDFLEKIEHTLLPANVSAQDYAAILFVGGHGAMFDLPECVPLQQITAQIFENEGVVASVCHGAAGLVNVRLSTGDYLLKGHEMSAFTNEEEEAVGMEKVVPFLLETKLQERGAQFSSAPKFTAHVVKSGRLVSGQNPASAAEVGQALVEVLDFISEGRTVPEKNWCEWGHP
;
A
#
# COMPACT_ATOMS: atom_id res chain seq x y z
N MET A 1 19.31 12.58 -8.15
CA MET A 1 19.24 11.14 -7.82
C MET A 1 17.93 10.92 -7.11
N ILE A 2 17.18 9.89 -7.48
CA ILE A 2 15.94 9.53 -6.77
C ILE A 2 16.26 9.24 -5.31
N SER A 3 15.36 9.57 -4.39
CA SER A 3 15.53 9.17 -2.98
C SER A 3 15.66 7.65 -2.89
N LYS A 4 16.38 7.16 -1.89
CA LYS A 4 16.45 5.73 -1.57
C LYS A 4 15.46 5.31 -0.50
N LYS A 5 14.55 6.18 -0.07
CA LYS A 5 13.56 5.86 0.96
C LYS A 5 12.18 5.55 0.38
N VAL A 6 11.54 4.55 0.96
CA VAL A 6 10.13 4.20 0.74
C VAL A 6 9.37 4.31 2.06
N LEU A 7 8.22 4.98 2.04
CA LEU A 7 7.35 5.12 3.21
C LEU A 7 6.29 4.02 3.22
N PHE A 8 6.30 3.16 4.22
CA PHE A 8 5.21 2.22 4.45
C PHE A 8 4.17 2.86 5.35
N VAL A 9 2.90 2.78 4.95
CA VAL A 9 1.77 3.28 5.73
C VAL A 9 0.97 2.10 6.27
N LEU A 10 0.84 2.07 7.60
CA LEU A 10 0.19 1.01 8.35
C LEU A 10 -1.02 1.56 9.11
N THR A 11 -2.01 0.70 9.38
CA THR A 11 -3.16 1.05 10.24
C THR A 11 -2.79 1.04 11.73
N ASN A 12 -3.38 1.93 12.52
CA ASN A 12 -3.39 1.81 13.98
C ASN A 12 -4.67 1.13 14.50
N THR A 13 -5.57 0.69 13.62
CA THR A 13 -6.84 0.06 14.00
C THR A 13 -6.62 -1.39 14.42
N GLU A 14 -6.97 -1.71 15.66
CA GLU A 14 -6.89 -3.08 16.21
C GLU A 14 -8.25 -3.79 16.31
N ARG A 15 -9.35 -3.09 16.01
CA ARG A 15 -10.73 -3.61 16.09
C ARG A 15 -11.61 -3.08 14.95
N LEU A 16 -12.42 -3.96 14.39
CA LEU A 16 -13.33 -3.62 13.29
C LEU A 16 -14.67 -3.07 13.81
N GLY A 17 -14.69 -1.77 14.16
CA GLY A 17 -15.86 -1.13 14.74
C GLY A 17 -16.40 -1.86 15.98
N ASP A 18 -17.72 -2.01 16.08
CA ASP A 18 -18.39 -2.71 17.18
C ASP A 18 -18.58 -4.22 16.93
N SER A 19 -17.95 -4.78 15.90
CA SER A 19 -18.15 -6.18 15.50
C SER A 19 -17.54 -7.21 16.46
N GLY A 20 -16.61 -6.79 17.32
CA GLY A 20 -15.84 -7.67 18.19
C GLY A 20 -14.64 -8.35 17.52
N HIS A 21 -14.45 -8.19 16.21
CA HIS A 21 -13.28 -8.71 15.50
C HIS A 21 -12.03 -7.86 15.74
N HIS A 22 -10.92 -8.54 16.04
CA HIS A 22 -9.59 -7.94 16.07
C HIS A 22 -8.99 -7.88 14.66
N THR A 23 -8.09 -6.92 14.45
CA THR A 23 -7.38 -6.75 13.18
C THR A 23 -6.06 -5.99 13.40
N GLY A 24 -5.42 -5.57 12.31
CA GLY A 24 -4.18 -4.81 12.28
C GLY A 24 -3.65 -4.71 10.86
N ALA A 25 -2.39 -4.29 10.73
CA ALA A 25 -1.66 -4.38 9.47
C ALA A 25 -1.30 -5.85 9.19
N TYR A 26 -1.61 -6.33 7.98
CA TYR A 26 -1.41 -7.74 7.65
C TYR A 26 0.08 -8.05 7.47
N LEU A 27 0.65 -8.94 8.29
CA LEU A 27 2.10 -9.06 8.44
C LEU A 27 2.83 -9.37 7.12
N SER A 28 2.35 -10.33 6.32
CA SER A 28 3.00 -10.67 5.04
C SER A 28 2.91 -9.55 4.01
N GLU A 29 1.94 -8.65 4.14
CA GLU A 29 1.83 -7.45 3.30
C GLU A 29 2.82 -6.35 3.72
N ILE A 30 3.46 -6.49 4.88
CA ILE A 30 4.62 -5.69 5.29
C ILE A 30 5.91 -6.40 4.86
N THR A 31 6.11 -7.63 5.35
CA THR A 31 7.41 -8.31 5.31
C THR A 31 7.84 -8.69 3.90
N HIS A 32 6.90 -9.07 3.01
CA HIS A 32 7.23 -9.49 1.66
C HIS A 32 7.68 -8.29 0.79
N PRO A 33 6.94 -7.16 0.71
CA PRO A 33 7.45 -5.97 0.05
C PRO A 33 8.72 -5.41 0.71
N TYR A 34 8.83 -5.51 2.05
CA TYR A 34 10.00 -5.04 2.78
C TYR A 34 11.26 -5.79 2.36
N ASP A 35 11.20 -7.13 2.24
CA ASP A 35 12.33 -7.95 1.77
C ASP A 35 12.81 -7.53 0.37
N GLU A 36 11.88 -7.41 -0.58
CA GLU A 36 12.21 -7.07 -1.98
C GLU A 36 12.88 -5.69 -2.08
N LEU A 37 12.33 -4.70 -1.38
CA LEU A 37 12.87 -3.34 -1.36
C LEU A 37 14.23 -3.26 -0.65
N CYS A 38 14.41 -3.93 0.49
CA CYS A 38 15.70 -3.97 1.17
C CYS A 38 16.78 -4.66 0.32
N ARG A 39 16.43 -5.74 -0.39
CA ARG A 39 17.35 -6.42 -1.32
C ARG A 39 17.72 -5.55 -2.51
N ALA A 40 16.83 -4.68 -2.96
CA ALA A 40 17.10 -3.65 -3.97
C ALA A 40 17.86 -2.42 -3.41
N GLY A 41 18.13 -2.38 -2.10
CA GLY A 41 18.93 -1.33 -1.46
C GLY A 41 18.15 -0.06 -1.10
N PHE A 42 16.82 -0.17 -0.96
CA PHE A 42 15.98 0.89 -0.40
C PHE A 42 15.94 0.83 1.12
N GLU A 43 15.92 2.01 1.73
CA GLU A 43 15.60 2.20 3.14
C GLU A 43 14.08 2.35 3.30
N ILE A 44 13.53 1.79 4.37
CA ILE A 44 12.09 1.81 4.62
C ILE A 44 11.83 2.47 5.96
N ASP A 45 11.01 3.52 5.94
CA ASP A 45 10.40 4.08 7.15
C ASP A 45 8.94 3.63 7.22
N MET A 46 8.40 3.51 8.43
CA MET A 46 6.99 3.16 8.66
C MET A 46 6.28 4.32 9.32
N ALA A 47 5.09 4.67 8.83
CA ALA A 47 4.20 5.66 9.40
C ALA A 47 2.81 5.07 9.60
N SER A 48 2.06 5.65 10.53
CA SER A 48 0.65 5.32 10.74
C SER A 48 -0.11 6.56 11.21
N PRO A 49 -1.46 6.62 11.10
CA PRO A 49 -2.21 7.83 11.42
C PRO A 49 -1.93 8.44 12.80
N LYS A 50 -1.63 7.61 13.80
CA LYS A 50 -1.33 8.00 15.19
C LYS A 50 0.15 7.85 15.57
N GLY A 51 1.00 7.40 14.65
CA GLY A 51 2.35 6.94 14.94
C GLY A 51 2.39 5.80 15.98
N GLY A 52 3.58 5.50 16.47
CA GLY A 52 3.80 4.53 17.54
C GLY A 52 3.48 3.08 17.15
N LYS A 53 3.07 2.28 18.13
CA LYS A 53 2.87 0.85 17.93
C LYS A 53 1.71 0.56 16.98
N VAL A 54 1.99 -0.30 16.00
CA VAL A 54 0.99 -0.83 15.08
C VAL A 54 0.55 -2.24 15.49
N PRO A 55 -0.77 -2.53 15.56
CA PRO A 55 -1.27 -3.89 15.71
C PRO A 55 -1.03 -4.70 14.43
N LEU A 56 -0.67 -5.98 14.59
CA LEU A 56 -0.43 -6.90 13.47
C LEU A 56 -1.56 -7.92 13.35
N ASP A 57 -1.91 -8.24 12.12
CA ASP A 57 -2.86 -9.28 11.74
C ASP A 57 -2.19 -10.32 10.84
N GLY A 58 -2.80 -11.50 10.69
CA GLY A 58 -2.29 -12.54 9.78
C GLY A 58 -0.90 -13.06 10.15
N VAL A 59 -0.50 -12.95 11.42
CA VAL A 59 0.84 -13.37 11.90
C VAL A 59 1.02 -14.87 11.74
N LYS A 60 1.84 -15.26 10.77
CA LYS A 60 2.17 -16.64 10.43
C LYS A 60 3.67 -16.83 10.44
N MET A 61 4.21 -17.43 11.50
CA MET A 61 5.66 -17.63 11.70
C MET A 61 6.21 -18.86 10.95
N ASP A 62 5.36 -19.64 10.28
CA ASP A 62 5.74 -20.68 9.33
C ASP A 62 6.07 -20.12 7.93
N ASP A 63 5.70 -18.87 7.66
CA ASP A 63 6.22 -18.10 6.54
C ASP A 63 7.67 -17.65 6.84
N PRO A 64 8.66 -18.02 6.00
CA PRO A 64 10.07 -17.71 6.28
C PRO A 64 10.40 -16.22 6.33
N LEU A 65 9.74 -15.37 5.52
CA LEU A 65 9.99 -13.94 5.52
C LEU A 65 9.37 -13.28 6.75
N ASN A 66 8.17 -13.70 7.15
CA ASN A 66 7.59 -13.28 8.41
C ASN A 66 8.50 -13.64 9.58
N ALA A 67 8.96 -14.89 9.63
CA ALA A 67 9.86 -15.35 10.68
C ALA A 67 11.19 -14.57 10.69
N THR A 68 11.75 -14.29 9.52
CA THR A 68 13.00 -13.52 9.41
C THR A 68 12.84 -12.11 9.97
N TRP A 69 11.85 -11.35 9.47
CA TRP A 69 11.69 -9.95 9.86
C TRP A 69 11.14 -9.78 11.27
N MET A 70 10.29 -10.68 11.76
CA MET A 70 9.81 -10.64 13.16
C MET A 70 10.89 -11.01 14.19
N ASN A 71 12.06 -11.47 13.75
CA ASN A 71 13.24 -11.67 14.61
C ASN A 71 14.33 -10.60 14.38
N ASP A 72 14.07 -9.60 13.53
CA ASP A 72 14.98 -8.49 13.26
C ASP A 72 14.64 -7.29 14.17
N GLU A 73 15.63 -6.83 14.95
CA GLU A 73 15.42 -5.78 15.95
C GLU A 73 15.08 -4.42 15.32
N ASP A 74 15.72 -4.08 14.19
CA ASP A 74 15.48 -2.80 13.49
C ASP A 74 14.08 -2.76 12.87
N PHE A 75 13.62 -3.89 12.31
CA PHE A 75 12.26 -4.03 11.79
C PHE A 75 11.21 -3.90 12.90
N LEU A 76 11.41 -4.59 14.03
CA LEU A 76 10.50 -4.51 15.17
C LEU A 76 10.43 -3.08 15.74
N GLU A 77 11.57 -2.39 15.86
CA GLU A 77 11.62 -1.00 16.30
C GLU A 77 10.76 -0.10 15.39
N LYS A 78 10.83 -0.28 14.07
CA LYS A 78 10.01 0.48 13.12
C LYS A 78 8.51 0.23 13.26
N ILE A 79 8.10 -0.99 13.60
CA ILE A 79 6.69 -1.35 13.83
C ILE A 79 6.18 -0.80 15.18
N GLU A 80 7.02 -0.84 16.22
CA GLU A 80 6.68 -0.34 17.56
C GLU A 80 6.69 1.20 17.63
N HIS A 81 7.44 1.85 16.73
CA HIS A 81 7.67 3.29 16.72
C HIS A 81 7.45 3.92 15.34
N THR A 82 6.30 3.66 14.71
CA THR A 82 5.97 4.30 13.43
C THR A 82 5.93 5.82 13.56
N LEU A 83 6.30 6.50 12.48
CA LEU A 83 6.27 7.96 12.39
C LEU A 83 4.84 8.48 12.43
N LEU A 84 4.65 9.58 13.16
CA LEU A 84 3.48 10.44 12.98
C LEU A 84 3.53 11.09 11.60
N PRO A 85 2.41 11.26 10.89
CA PRO A 85 2.40 11.92 9.58
C PRO A 85 2.97 13.35 9.64
N ALA A 86 2.81 14.05 10.76
CA ALA A 86 3.38 15.38 10.97
C ALA A 86 4.93 15.43 10.94
N ASN A 87 5.60 14.28 11.12
CA ASN A 87 7.05 14.15 11.09
C ASN A 87 7.58 13.61 9.75
N VAL A 88 6.70 13.42 8.77
CA VAL A 88 7.04 12.88 7.46
C VAL A 88 7.18 14.03 6.46
N SER A 89 8.35 14.15 5.84
CA SER A 89 8.58 15.05 4.70
C SER A 89 8.43 14.27 3.40
N ALA A 90 7.44 14.63 2.58
CA ALA A 90 7.17 13.94 1.30
C ALA A 90 8.38 13.95 0.34
N GLN A 91 9.26 14.95 0.42
CA GLN A 91 10.43 15.05 -0.45
C GLN A 91 11.51 14.00 -0.14
N ASP A 92 11.45 13.36 1.03
CA ASP A 92 12.43 12.37 1.44
C ASP A 92 12.16 11.00 0.82
N TYR A 93 11.01 10.80 0.18
CA TYR A 93 10.55 9.48 -0.27
C TYR A 93 10.40 9.40 -1.78
N ALA A 94 10.95 8.32 -2.35
CA ALA A 94 10.75 7.98 -3.75
C ALA A 94 9.43 7.24 -3.98
N ALA A 95 8.92 6.58 -2.94
CA ALA A 95 7.65 5.89 -3.00
C ALA A 95 6.93 5.86 -1.65
N ILE A 96 5.64 5.61 -1.71
CA ILE A 96 4.77 5.33 -0.56
C ILE A 96 3.97 4.07 -0.83
N LEU A 97 3.98 3.11 0.10
CA LEU A 97 3.23 1.87 0.04
C LEU A 97 2.21 1.82 1.18
N PHE A 98 0.92 1.71 0.83
CA PHE A 98 -0.15 1.45 1.79
C PHE A 98 -0.33 -0.06 1.97
N VAL A 99 -0.05 -0.54 3.18
CA VAL A 99 -0.23 -1.94 3.57
C VAL A 99 -1.69 -2.19 3.96
N GLY A 100 -2.22 -3.37 3.65
CA GLY A 100 -3.57 -3.75 3.99
C GLY A 100 -3.70 -4.44 5.35
N GLY A 101 -4.66 -5.37 5.42
CA GLY A 101 -5.36 -5.74 6.65
C GLY A 101 -6.62 -4.89 6.86
N HIS A 102 -7.70 -5.51 7.35
CA HIS A 102 -9.03 -4.88 7.42
C HIS A 102 -9.06 -3.58 8.21
N GLY A 103 -8.17 -3.40 9.19
CA GLY A 103 -8.04 -2.16 9.95
C GLY A 103 -7.80 -0.92 9.08
N ALA A 104 -7.13 -1.08 7.93
CA ALA A 104 -6.85 -0.01 6.98
C ALA A 104 -8.12 0.73 6.51
N MET A 105 -9.26 0.03 6.45
CA MET A 105 -10.54 0.60 6.04
C MET A 105 -11.08 1.66 6.99
N PHE A 106 -10.62 1.69 8.24
CA PHE A 106 -11.22 2.48 9.32
C PHE A 106 -10.50 3.79 9.61
N ASP A 107 -9.17 3.84 9.42
CA ASP A 107 -8.38 5.02 9.79
C ASP A 107 -7.60 5.64 8.63
N LEU A 108 -7.17 4.86 7.64
CA LEU A 108 -6.38 5.41 6.53
C LEU A 108 -7.21 6.36 5.62
N PRO A 109 -8.47 6.06 5.24
CA PRO A 109 -9.27 6.97 4.42
C PRO A 109 -9.49 8.36 5.03
N GLU A 110 -9.45 8.46 6.36
CA GLU A 110 -9.75 9.68 7.12
C GLU A 110 -8.48 10.46 7.50
N CYS A 111 -7.29 9.90 7.27
CA CYS A 111 -6.03 10.55 7.62
C CYS A 111 -5.61 11.60 6.58
N VAL A 112 -6.15 12.83 6.72
CA VAL A 112 -5.84 13.96 5.82
C VAL A 112 -4.33 14.23 5.66
N PRO A 113 -3.49 14.21 6.72
CA PRO A 113 -2.05 14.40 6.54
C PRO A 113 -1.41 13.36 5.62
N LEU A 114 -1.79 12.07 5.74
CA LEU A 114 -1.29 11.02 4.86
C LEU A 114 -1.79 11.23 3.41
N GLN A 115 -3.03 11.68 3.22
CA GLN A 115 -3.52 12.01 1.88
C GLN A 115 -2.67 13.11 1.22
N GLN A 116 -2.28 14.14 1.98
CA GLN A 116 -1.44 15.24 1.50
C GLN A 116 -0.03 14.78 1.18
N ILE A 117 0.57 13.93 2.02
CA ILE A 117 1.89 13.34 1.77
C ILE A 117 1.86 12.49 0.49
N THR A 118 0.84 11.64 0.32
CA THR A 118 0.67 10.82 -0.89
C THR A 118 0.57 11.67 -2.14
N ALA A 119 -0.27 12.72 -2.12
CA ALA A 119 -0.41 13.63 -3.26
C ALA A 119 0.93 14.31 -3.60
N GLN A 120 1.68 14.79 -2.60
CA GLN A 120 2.99 15.40 -2.81
C GLN A 120 4.02 14.43 -3.37
N ILE A 121 4.10 13.19 -2.86
CA ILE A 121 5.00 12.16 -3.40
C ILE A 121 4.66 11.89 -4.87
N PHE A 122 3.38 11.72 -5.19
CA PHE A 122 2.93 11.48 -6.55
C PHE A 122 3.16 12.68 -7.49
N GLU A 123 2.99 13.92 -7.02
CA GLU A 123 3.25 15.11 -7.84
C GLU A 123 4.74 15.40 -8.02
N ASN A 124 5.59 14.94 -7.08
CA ASN A 124 7.04 14.98 -7.17
C ASN A 124 7.64 13.78 -7.91
N GLU A 125 6.90 13.20 -8.86
CA GLU A 125 7.35 12.09 -9.71
C GLU A 125 7.63 10.76 -8.97
N GLY A 126 7.24 10.64 -7.69
CA GLY A 126 7.37 9.41 -6.90
C GLY A 126 6.30 8.35 -7.18
N VAL A 127 6.46 7.15 -6.62
CA VAL A 127 5.55 6.01 -6.86
C VAL A 127 4.56 5.86 -5.71
N VAL A 128 3.29 5.64 -6.02
CA VAL A 128 2.26 5.27 -5.03
C VAL A 128 1.93 3.80 -5.20
N ALA A 129 1.97 3.06 -4.10
CA ALA A 129 1.69 1.64 -4.07
C ALA A 129 0.63 1.30 -3.02
N SER A 130 -0.12 0.23 -3.24
CA SER A 130 -1.03 -0.34 -2.25
C SER A 130 -1.21 -1.84 -2.44
N VAL A 131 -1.59 -2.55 -1.38
CA VAL A 131 -1.98 -3.96 -1.47
C VAL A 131 -3.22 -4.23 -0.61
N CYS A 132 -4.11 -5.11 -1.09
CA CYS A 132 -5.28 -5.57 -0.33
C CYS A 132 -6.16 -4.38 0.11
N HIS A 133 -6.48 -4.28 1.40
CA HIS A 133 -7.23 -3.14 1.97
C HIS A 133 -6.41 -1.85 2.11
N GLY A 134 -5.10 -1.87 1.87
CA GLY A 134 -4.25 -0.68 1.93
C GLY A 134 -4.70 0.40 0.92
N ALA A 135 -5.32 -0.02 -0.19
CA ALA A 135 -5.92 0.89 -1.16
C ALA A 135 -7.01 1.79 -0.58
N ALA A 136 -7.57 1.45 0.60
CA ALA A 136 -8.47 2.33 1.35
C ALA A 136 -7.83 3.69 1.66
N GLY A 137 -6.52 3.73 1.92
CA GLY A 137 -5.79 4.99 2.15
C GLY A 137 -5.76 5.93 0.92
N LEU A 138 -6.07 5.41 -0.27
CA LEU A 138 -6.04 6.17 -1.52
C LEU A 138 -7.40 6.76 -1.93
N VAL A 139 -8.51 6.29 -1.33
CA VAL A 139 -9.88 6.60 -1.80
C VAL A 139 -10.24 8.10 -1.74
N ASN A 140 -9.54 8.87 -0.91
CA ASN A 140 -9.77 10.30 -0.74
C ASN A 140 -8.58 11.17 -1.18
N VAL A 141 -7.51 10.58 -1.73
CA VAL A 141 -6.34 11.33 -2.20
C VAL A 141 -6.71 12.12 -3.46
N ARG A 142 -6.53 13.44 -3.38
CA ARG A 142 -6.74 14.37 -4.49
C ARG A 142 -5.43 15.06 -4.85
N LEU A 143 -5.23 15.24 -6.14
CA LEU A 143 -4.11 16.01 -6.68
C LEU A 143 -4.42 17.51 -6.63
N SER A 144 -3.42 18.35 -6.88
CA SER A 144 -3.54 19.81 -6.97
C SER A 144 -4.53 20.26 -8.06
N THR A 145 -4.78 19.42 -9.06
CA THR A 145 -5.80 19.61 -10.10
C THR A 145 -7.23 19.52 -9.56
N GLY A 146 -7.41 18.98 -8.34
CA GLY A 146 -8.70 18.68 -7.73
C GLY A 146 -9.26 17.30 -8.08
N ASP A 147 -8.69 16.61 -9.06
CA ASP A 147 -9.08 15.23 -9.41
C ASP A 147 -8.57 14.23 -8.37
N TYR A 148 -9.27 13.10 -8.22
CA TYR A 148 -8.76 11.97 -7.44
C TYR A 148 -7.52 11.39 -8.13
N LEU A 149 -6.51 11.02 -7.34
CA LEU A 149 -5.29 10.37 -7.85
C LEU A 149 -5.61 9.13 -8.68
N LEU A 150 -6.64 8.37 -8.27
CA LEU A 150 -7.04 7.12 -8.92
C LEU A 150 -7.72 7.30 -10.28
N LYS A 151 -8.14 8.52 -10.63
CA LYS A 151 -8.98 8.77 -11.80
C LYS A 151 -8.25 8.38 -13.09
N GLY A 152 -8.79 7.38 -13.78
CA GLY A 152 -8.28 6.93 -15.07
C GLY A 152 -7.07 5.98 -15.02
N HIS A 153 -6.62 5.62 -13.82
CA HIS A 153 -5.64 4.55 -13.60
C HIS A 153 -6.32 3.20 -13.50
N GLU A 154 -5.67 2.17 -14.02
CA GLU A 154 -6.00 0.78 -13.73
C GLU A 154 -5.45 0.41 -12.35
N MET A 155 -6.20 -0.33 -11.54
CA MET A 155 -5.72 -0.82 -10.25
C MET A 155 -6.47 -2.07 -9.79
N SER A 156 -5.89 -2.75 -8.80
CA SER A 156 -6.55 -3.79 -8.03
C SER A 156 -6.54 -3.46 -6.53
N ALA A 157 -7.36 -4.17 -5.77
CA ALA A 157 -7.44 -4.15 -4.32
C ALA A 157 -8.25 -5.37 -3.86
N PHE A 158 -8.46 -5.53 -2.55
CA PHE A 158 -9.30 -6.62 -2.06
C PHE A 158 -10.70 -6.50 -2.67
N THR A 159 -11.13 -7.57 -3.33
CA THR A 159 -12.35 -7.56 -4.15
C THR A 159 -13.61 -7.66 -3.30
N ASN A 160 -14.73 -7.19 -3.84
CA ASN A 160 -16.04 -7.39 -3.23
C ASN A 160 -16.34 -8.88 -3.03
N GLU A 161 -15.94 -9.73 -3.99
CA GLU A 161 -16.16 -11.17 -3.89
C GLU A 161 -15.31 -11.82 -2.79
N GLU A 162 -14.08 -11.33 -2.56
CA GLU A 162 -13.24 -11.76 -1.44
C GLU A 162 -13.81 -11.28 -0.10
N GLU A 163 -14.32 -10.05 -0.04
CA GLU A 163 -14.96 -9.49 1.16
C GLU A 163 -16.18 -10.29 1.60
N GLU A 164 -17.06 -10.64 0.65
CA GLU A 164 -18.19 -11.53 0.90
C GLU A 164 -17.73 -12.93 1.33
N ALA A 165 -16.67 -13.45 0.70
CA ALA A 165 -16.14 -14.77 1.02
C ALA A 165 -15.58 -14.87 2.46
N VAL A 166 -15.08 -13.77 3.01
CA VAL A 166 -14.63 -13.68 4.41
C VAL A 166 -15.71 -13.16 5.37
N GLY A 167 -16.91 -12.84 4.86
CA GLY A 167 -18.09 -12.46 5.65
C GLY A 167 -18.00 -11.09 6.32
N MET A 168 -17.18 -10.19 5.77
CA MET A 168 -16.91 -8.87 6.35
C MET A 168 -17.62 -7.72 5.62
N GLU A 169 -18.43 -8.01 4.60
CA GLU A 169 -19.08 -7.03 3.73
C GLU A 169 -20.06 -6.10 4.47
N LYS A 170 -20.53 -6.52 5.65
CA LYS A 170 -21.39 -5.72 6.55
C LYS A 170 -20.65 -5.09 7.73
N VAL A 171 -19.35 -5.40 7.87
CA VAL A 171 -18.48 -4.91 8.94
C VAL A 171 -17.66 -3.72 8.45
N VAL A 172 -17.12 -3.80 7.24
CA VAL A 172 -16.35 -2.71 6.63
C VAL A 172 -17.23 -1.47 6.41
N PRO A 173 -16.68 -0.24 6.54
CA PRO A 173 -17.46 1.00 6.41
C PRO A 173 -17.96 1.24 4.98
N PHE A 174 -17.32 0.62 3.99
CA PHE A 174 -17.71 0.62 2.59
C PHE A 174 -17.05 -0.57 1.88
N LEU A 175 -17.59 -0.97 0.74
CA LEU A 175 -16.98 -1.94 -0.15
C LEU A 175 -15.84 -1.30 -0.93
N LEU A 176 -14.60 -1.79 -0.76
CA LEU A 176 -13.39 -1.15 -1.24
C LEU A 176 -13.35 -1.04 -2.78
N GLU A 177 -13.54 -2.15 -3.48
CA GLU A 177 -13.59 -2.20 -4.95
C GLU A 177 -14.61 -1.19 -5.51
N THR A 178 -15.84 -1.21 -4.99
CA THR A 178 -16.90 -0.27 -5.40
C THR A 178 -16.46 1.17 -5.15
N LYS A 179 -15.86 1.45 -4.00
CA LYS A 179 -15.42 2.80 -3.65
C LYS A 179 -14.31 3.30 -4.58
N LEU A 180 -13.36 2.46 -4.95
CA LEU A 180 -12.29 2.81 -5.88
C LEU A 180 -12.86 3.14 -7.28
N GLN A 181 -13.82 2.34 -7.76
CA GLN A 181 -14.54 2.61 -9.01
C GLN A 181 -15.30 3.95 -8.98
N GLU A 182 -15.97 4.29 -7.86
CA GLU A 182 -16.61 5.61 -7.67
C GLU A 182 -15.60 6.79 -7.76
N ARG A 183 -14.31 6.53 -7.50
CA ARG A 183 -13.23 7.53 -7.61
C ARG A 183 -12.62 7.59 -9.01
N GLY A 184 -13.14 6.82 -9.95
CA GLY A 184 -12.72 6.80 -11.35
C GLY A 184 -11.60 5.82 -11.64
N ALA A 185 -11.30 4.90 -10.72
CA ALA A 185 -10.36 3.81 -10.98
C ALA A 185 -10.94 2.79 -11.97
N GLN A 186 -10.10 2.25 -12.85
CA GLN A 186 -10.43 1.13 -13.72
C GLN A 186 -10.04 -0.15 -12.99
N PHE A 187 -11.01 -0.79 -12.34
CA PHE A 187 -10.73 -1.92 -11.47
C PHE A 187 -10.42 -3.20 -12.28
N SER A 188 -9.41 -3.92 -11.84
CA SER A 188 -8.89 -5.15 -12.46
C SER A 188 -8.71 -6.21 -11.39
N SER A 189 -9.17 -7.43 -11.64
CA SER A 189 -9.15 -8.52 -10.66
C SER A 189 -8.83 -9.86 -11.29
N ALA A 190 -8.17 -10.71 -10.51
CA ALA A 190 -8.05 -12.14 -10.73
C ALA A 190 -9.02 -12.92 -9.81
N PRO A 191 -9.12 -14.25 -9.94
CA PRO A 191 -9.91 -15.06 -9.01
C PRO A 191 -9.54 -14.79 -7.53
N LYS A 192 -10.50 -15.02 -6.65
CA LYS A 192 -10.33 -14.80 -5.20
C LYS A 192 -9.08 -15.47 -4.66
N PHE A 193 -8.34 -14.74 -3.84
CA PHE A 193 -7.14 -15.17 -3.13
C PHE A 193 -5.97 -15.59 -4.05
N THR A 194 -6.03 -15.24 -5.33
CA THR A 194 -4.89 -15.38 -6.26
C THR A 194 -4.12 -14.08 -6.37
N ALA A 195 -2.81 -14.18 -6.59
CA ALA A 195 -1.97 -13.02 -6.82
C ALA A 195 -2.42 -12.26 -8.08
N HIS A 196 -2.52 -10.94 -7.97
CA HIS A 196 -2.79 -10.05 -9.08
C HIS A 196 -2.22 -8.67 -8.79
N VAL A 197 -1.29 -8.24 -9.65
CA VAL A 197 -0.60 -6.95 -9.53
C VAL A 197 -0.84 -6.12 -10.78
N VAL A 198 -1.22 -4.87 -10.56
CA VAL A 198 -1.45 -3.89 -11.62
C VAL A 198 -0.44 -2.75 -11.49
N LYS A 199 0.22 -2.44 -12.59
CA LYS A 199 1.11 -1.29 -12.75
C LYS A 199 0.50 -0.31 -13.76
N SER A 200 -0.02 0.81 -13.28
CA SER A 200 -0.62 1.86 -14.10
C SER A 200 0.18 3.15 -13.93
N GLY A 201 1.23 3.29 -14.75
CA GLY A 201 2.22 4.33 -14.61
C GLY A 201 2.94 4.26 -13.27
N ARG A 202 2.85 5.31 -12.45
CA ARG A 202 3.44 5.39 -11.10
C ARG A 202 2.49 4.94 -9.98
N LEU A 203 1.38 4.28 -10.34
CA LEU A 203 0.50 3.60 -9.40
C LEU A 203 0.71 2.08 -9.50
N VAL A 204 1.16 1.46 -8.40
CA VAL A 204 1.28 0.01 -8.25
C VAL A 204 0.20 -0.49 -7.29
N SER A 205 -0.48 -1.59 -7.60
CA SER A 205 -1.50 -2.12 -6.71
C SER A 205 -1.57 -3.64 -6.75
N GLY A 206 -1.85 -4.26 -5.60
CA GLY A 206 -2.03 -5.70 -5.47
C GLY A 206 -3.38 -6.06 -4.86
N GLN A 207 -3.99 -7.14 -5.33
CA GLN A 207 -5.34 -7.53 -4.95
C GLN A 207 -5.47 -7.96 -3.48
N ASN A 208 -4.55 -8.77 -2.96
CA ASN A 208 -4.73 -9.49 -1.69
C ASN A 208 -3.36 -9.90 -1.11
N PRO A 209 -3.29 -10.59 0.05
CA PRO A 209 -2.00 -10.97 0.63
C PRO A 209 -1.11 -11.82 -0.29
N ALA A 210 -1.69 -12.61 -1.20
CA ALA A 210 -0.92 -13.40 -2.15
C ALA A 210 -0.17 -12.54 -3.18
N SER A 211 -0.56 -11.28 -3.33
CA SER A 211 0.06 -10.31 -4.24
C SER A 211 1.22 -9.54 -3.59
N ALA A 212 1.46 -9.69 -2.28
CA ALA A 212 2.38 -8.83 -1.53
C ALA A 212 3.82 -8.82 -2.06
N ALA A 213 4.41 -10.00 -2.29
CA ALA A 213 5.76 -10.10 -2.85
C ALA A 213 5.85 -9.45 -4.24
N GLU A 214 4.87 -9.74 -5.11
CA GLU A 214 4.83 -9.19 -6.47
C GLU A 214 4.62 -7.66 -6.48
N VAL A 215 3.92 -7.09 -5.50
CA VAL A 215 3.83 -5.62 -5.32
C VAL A 215 5.19 -5.04 -4.97
N GLY A 216 5.97 -5.69 -4.10
CA GLY A 216 7.35 -5.30 -3.79
C GLY A 216 8.25 -5.29 -5.03
N GLN A 217 8.21 -6.38 -5.80
CA GLN A 217 8.96 -6.52 -7.06
C GLN A 217 8.56 -5.45 -8.09
N ALA A 218 7.24 -5.28 -8.30
CA ALA A 218 6.70 -4.26 -9.19
C ALA A 218 7.14 -2.85 -8.80
N LEU A 219 7.17 -2.55 -7.50
CA LEU A 219 7.61 -1.25 -7.00
C LEU A 219 9.11 -1.01 -7.26
N VAL A 220 9.96 -2.01 -7.03
CA VAL A 220 11.39 -1.96 -7.38
C VAL A 220 11.56 -1.70 -8.88
N GLU A 221 10.85 -2.43 -9.74
CA GLU A 221 10.93 -2.24 -11.19
C GLU A 221 10.59 -0.81 -11.63
N VAL A 222 9.55 -0.19 -11.03
CA VAL A 222 9.15 1.20 -11.32
C VAL A 222 10.25 2.17 -10.91
N LEU A 223 10.79 1.97 -9.70
CA LEU A 223 11.82 2.85 -9.14
C LEU A 223 13.12 2.75 -9.92
N ASP A 224 13.53 1.56 -10.32
CA ASP A 224 14.72 1.34 -11.15
C ASP A 224 14.58 2.03 -12.51
N PHE A 225 13.43 1.87 -13.17
CA PHE A 225 13.15 2.53 -14.44
C PHE A 225 13.23 4.06 -14.34
N ILE A 226 12.70 4.66 -13.26
CA ILE A 226 12.81 6.10 -13.00
C ILE A 226 14.27 6.47 -12.73
N SER A 227 15.01 5.65 -11.97
CA SER A 227 16.42 5.90 -11.64
C SER A 227 17.34 5.92 -12.87
N GLU A 228 16.98 5.18 -13.91
CA GLU A 228 17.64 5.20 -15.23
C GLU A 228 17.34 6.47 -16.05
N GLY A 229 16.53 7.39 -15.52
CA GLY A 229 16.13 8.63 -16.18
C GLY A 229 15.04 8.43 -17.24
N ARG A 230 14.33 7.29 -17.21
CA ARG A 230 13.26 6.98 -18.16
C ARG A 230 11.94 7.55 -17.68
N THR A 231 11.14 8.04 -18.62
CA THR A 231 9.81 8.56 -18.32
C THR A 231 8.81 7.40 -18.28
N VAL A 232 8.16 7.25 -17.14
CA VAL A 232 7.06 6.30 -16.91
C VAL A 232 5.81 6.75 -17.67
N PRO A 233 5.31 5.99 -18.67
CA PRO A 233 4.00 6.22 -19.26
C PRO A 233 2.89 6.34 -18.21
N GLU A 234 1.92 7.23 -18.43
CA GLU A 234 0.81 7.45 -17.47
C GLU A 234 -0.09 6.22 -17.29
N LYS A 235 -0.12 5.31 -18.27
CA LYS A 235 -0.96 4.09 -18.27
C LYS A 235 -0.18 2.89 -18.80
N ASN A 236 -0.63 1.69 -18.43
CA ASN A 236 -0.23 0.38 -18.97
C ASN A 236 1.27 0.11 -19.03
N TRP A 237 1.76 -0.68 -18.06
CA TRP A 237 3.14 -1.15 -18.04
C TRP A 237 3.59 -1.88 -19.31
N CYS A 238 2.68 -2.56 -20.02
CA CYS A 238 3.01 -3.29 -21.26
C CYS A 238 3.55 -2.41 -22.40
N GLU A 239 3.36 -1.10 -22.34
CA GLU A 239 3.87 -0.15 -23.35
C GLU A 239 5.29 0.36 -23.01
N TRP A 240 5.85 -0.06 -21.88
CA TRP A 240 7.22 0.24 -21.49
C TRP A 240 8.11 -0.72 -22.27
N GLY A 241 8.41 -0.38 -23.53
CA GLY A 241 9.29 -1.17 -24.38
C GLY A 241 10.51 -1.64 -23.58
N HIS A 242 10.65 -2.96 -23.41
CA HIS A 242 11.88 -3.52 -22.90
C HIS A 242 13.01 -3.09 -23.86
N PRO A 243 14.18 -2.68 -23.34
CA PRO A 243 15.34 -2.50 -24.19
C PRO A 243 15.71 -3.78 -24.94
#